data_AF-A0A9J6EN47-F1
#
_entry.id   AF-A0A9J6EN47-F1
#
_cell.length_a   1.000
_cell.length_b   1.000
_cell.length_c   1.000
_cell.angle_alpha   90.00
_cell.angle_beta   90.00
_cell.angle_gamma   90.00
#
_symmetry.space_group_name_H-M   'P 1'
#
loop_
_entity.id
_entity.type
_entity.pdbx_description
1 polymer ?
#
loop_
_entity_poly.entity_id
_entity_poly.type
_entity_poly.pdbx_seq_one_letter_code
_entity_poly.pdbx_strand_id
1 'polypeptide(L)'
;MIRRVSNRRSGLREEDLLRLVEACIISRLTYHLPFQRLTQAQQLRVDALVRKATKLAHGLPHYTSTYRLLNLGTHNTLGELLEAHWVSHHQRLLLTRTGRYLLARLGHSVPPLEPEARPTTCSPALRKVLNMSSLAA
;
A
#
# COMPACT_ATOMS: atom_id res chain seq x y z
N MET A 1 9.85 -12.01 -16.96
CA MET A 1 8.57 -12.76 -17.05
C MET A 1 7.43 -11.88 -17.55
N ILE A 2 7.09 -10.76 -16.89
CA ILE A 2 5.94 -9.92 -17.29
C ILE A 2 5.95 -9.52 -18.78
N ARG A 3 7.11 -9.10 -19.32
CA ARG A 3 7.27 -8.82 -20.76
C ARG A 3 6.92 -9.98 -21.70
N ARG A 4 7.09 -11.22 -21.25
CA ARG A 4 6.78 -12.42 -22.06
C ARG A 4 5.28 -12.73 -22.09
N VAL A 5 4.55 -12.32 -21.05
CA VAL A 5 3.10 -12.57 -20.90
C VAL A 5 2.26 -11.39 -21.43
N SER A 6 2.87 -10.20 -21.52
CA SER A 6 2.32 -9.01 -22.17
C SER A 6 2.58 -9.04 -23.68
N ASN A 7 1.83 -9.87 -24.43
CA ASN A 7 1.89 -9.86 -25.89
C ASN A 7 0.76 -9.00 -26.48
N ARG A 8 1.07 -8.08 -27.39
CA ARG A 8 0.11 -7.09 -27.93
C ARG A 8 -1.07 -7.72 -28.70
N ARG A 9 -0.90 -8.96 -29.19
CA ARG A 9 -1.90 -9.65 -30.03
C ARG A 9 -2.72 -10.73 -29.30
N SER A 10 -2.26 -11.24 -28.17
CA SER A 10 -2.95 -12.33 -27.44
C SER A 10 -2.52 -12.46 -25.96
N GLY A 11 -2.12 -11.36 -25.32
CA GLY A 11 -1.59 -11.33 -23.95
C GLY A 11 -2.59 -10.87 -22.91
N LEU A 12 -2.12 -10.82 -21.66
CA LEU A 12 -2.87 -10.27 -20.52
C LEU A 12 -3.25 -8.80 -20.74
N ARG A 13 -4.43 -8.41 -20.27
CA ARG A 13 -4.91 -7.03 -20.29
C ARG A 13 -4.08 -6.16 -19.34
N GLU A 14 -4.12 -4.85 -19.56
CA GLU A 14 -3.42 -3.87 -18.73
C GLU A 14 -3.73 -4.03 -17.23
N GLU A 15 -5.00 -4.20 -16.88
CA GLU A 15 -5.45 -4.41 -15.49
C GLU A 15 -4.80 -5.64 -14.85
N ASP A 16 -4.75 -6.76 -15.57
CA ASP A 16 -4.14 -7.99 -15.09
C ASP A 16 -2.62 -7.87 -14.98
N LEU A 17 -1.99 -7.12 -15.88
CA LEU A 17 -0.56 -6.82 -15.81
C LEU A 17 -0.23 -5.94 -14.60
N LEU A 18 -1.06 -4.94 -14.30
CA LEU A 18 -0.91 -4.11 -13.10
C LEU A 18 -1.03 -4.96 -11.83
N ARG A 19 -2.04 -5.85 -11.77
CA ARG A 19 -2.19 -6.81 -10.68
C ARG A 19 -0.98 -7.73 -10.53
N LEU A 20 -0.38 -8.18 -11.63
CA LEU A 20 0.85 -8.98 -11.58
C LEU A 20 2.06 -8.17 -11.08
N VAL A 21 2.20 -6.91 -11.50
CA VAL A 21 3.25 -6.03 -10.99
C VAL A 21 3.09 -5.85 -9.49
N GLU A 22 1.87 -5.58 -9.02
CA GLU A 22 1.57 -5.44 -7.61
C GLU A 22 1.85 -6.73 -6.83
N ALA A 23 1.25 -7.85 -7.25
CA ALA A 23 1.35 -9.13 -6.56
C ALA A 23 2.78 -9.70 -6.53
N CYS A 24 3.56 -9.55 -7.61
CA CYS A 24 4.88 -10.17 -7.72
C CYS A 24 6.03 -9.22 -7.38
N ILE A 25 5.98 -7.98 -7.85
CA ILE A 25 7.09 -7.02 -7.68
C ILE A 25 6.89 -6.25 -6.39
N ILE A 26 5.76 -5.55 -6.24
CA ILE A 26 5.53 -4.69 -5.07
C ILE A 26 5.54 -5.53 -3.79
N SER A 27 4.80 -6.64 -3.74
CA SER A 27 4.80 -7.55 -2.57
C SER A 27 6.20 -8.05 -2.20
N ARG A 28 7.05 -8.36 -3.18
CA ARG A 28 8.42 -8.82 -2.91
C ARG A 28 9.29 -7.69 -2.36
N LEU A 29 9.16 -6.49 -2.90
CA LEU A 29 9.89 -5.31 -2.44
C LEU A 29 9.48 -4.94 -1.01
N THR A 30 8.17 -4.84 -0.75
CA THR A 30 7.63 -4.47 0.57
C THR A 30 7.90 -5.53 1.64
N TYR A 31 8.05 -6.80 1.27
CA TYR A 31 8.41 -7.85 2.22
C TYR A 31 9.90 -7.82 2.63
N HIS A 32 10.81 -7.61 1.67
CA HIS A 32 12.25 -7.76 1.94
C HIS A 32 12.96 -6.45 2.28
N LEU A 33 12.63 -5.35 1.60
CA LEU A 33 13.40 -4.12 1.67
C LEU A 33 13.30 -3.33 2.99
N PRO A 34 12.20 -3.34 3.76
CA PRO A 34 12.13 -2.59 5.02
C PRO A 34 13.21 -2.99 6.04
N PHE A 35 13.68 -4.23 5.99
CA PHE A 35 14.65 -4.78 6.94
C PHE A 35 16.10 -4.66 6.46
N GLN A 36 16.31 -4.12 5.26
CA GLN A 36 17.64 -4.02 4.65
C GLN A 36 18.14 -2.57 4.68
N ARG A 37 19.42 -2.38 5.03
CA ARG A 37 20.10 -1.10 4.89
C ARG A 37 20.45 -0.88 3.42
N LEU A 38 19.63 -0.08 2.73
CA LEU A 38 19.87 0.26 1.32
C LEU A 38 20.69 1.56 1.20
N THR A 39 21.67 1.54 0.31
CA THR A 39 22.34 2.76 -0.14
C THR A 39 21.43 3.55 -1.08
N GLN A 40 21.65 4.87 -1.20
CA GLN A 40 20.88 5.73 -2.10
C GLN A 40 20.90 5.22 -3.55
N ALA A 41 22.05 4.73 -4.02
CA ALA A 41 22.19 4.15 -5.35
C ALA A 41 21.32 2.88 -5.54
N GLN A 42 21.19 2.05 -4.50
CA GLN A 42 20.33 0.87 -4.54
C GLN A 42 18.85 1.25 -4.53
N GLN A 43 18.46 2.25 -3.73
CA GLN A 43 17.08 2.77 -3.73
C GLN A 43 16.68 3.28 -5.12
N LEU A 44 17.54 4.10 -5.75
CA LEU A 44 17.31 4.60 -7.12
C LEU A 44 17.20 3.48 -8.16
N ARG A 45 17.95 2.38 -7.99
CA ARG A 45 17.85 1.19 -8.86
C ARG A 45 16.51 0.49 -8.69
N VAL A 46 16.01 0.36 -7.47
CA VAL A 46 14.68 -0.21 -7.19
C VAL A 46 13.59 0.67 -7.77
N ASP A 47 13.65 1.99 -7.58
CA ASP A 47 12.71 2.92 -8.20
C ASP A 47 12.73 2.84 -9.73
N ALA A 48 13.90 2.64 -10.33
CA ALA A 48 14.02 2.41 -11.76
C ALA A 48 13.36 1.08 -12.19
N LEU A 49 13.41 0.05 -11.35
CA LEU A 49 12.75 -1.23 -11.59
C LEU A 49 11.23 -1.10 -11.51
N VAL A 50 10.72 -0.43 -10.47
CA VAL A 50 9.27 -0.15 -10.32
C VAL A 50 8.77 0.64 -11.53
N ARG A 51 9.44 1.74 -11.91
CA ARG A 51 9.10 2.53 -13.10
C ARG A 51 9.10 1.70 -14.39
N LYS A 52 10.08 0.81 -14.57
CA LYS A 52 10.14 -0.09 -15.74
C LYS A 52 8.96 -1.05 -15.76
N ALA A 53 8.59 -1.61 -14.61
CA ALA A 53 7.46 -2.51 -14.47
C ALA A 53 6.13 -1.80 -14.73
N THR A 54 5.92 -0.63 -14.14
CA THR A 54 4.72 0.20 -14.33
C THR A 54 4.55 0.63 -15.78
N LYS A 55 5.62 1.14 -16.43
CA LYS A 55 5.58 1.48 -17.86
C LYS A 55 5.20 0.27 -18.71
N LEU A 56 5.75 -0.91 -18.40
CA LEU A 56 5.43 -2.13 -19.12
C LEU A 56 3.98 -2.56 -18.93
N ALA A 57 3.45 -2.44 -17.71
CA ALA A 57 2.05 -2.79 -17.42
C ALA A 57 1.08 -1.88 -18.19
N HIS A 58 1.36 -0.57 -18.26
CA HIS A 58 0.61 0.40 -19.07
C HIS A 58 0.86 0.30 -20.58
N GLY A 59 1.68 -0.64 -21.05
CA GLY A 59 2.04 -0.75 -22.48
C GLY A 59 2.86 0.44 -23.02
N LEU A 60 3.45 1.24 -22.14
CA LEU A 60 4.21 2.43 -22.49
C LEU A 60 5.63 2.07 -22.95
N PRO A 61 6.20 2.80 -23.93
CA PRO A 61 7.59 2.65 -24.32
C PRO A 61 8.58 2.94 -23.18
N HIS A 62 9.79 2.39 -23.27
CA HIS A 62 10.79 2.57 -22.22
C HIS A 62 11.20 4.05 -22.03
N TYR A 63 11.25 4.80 -23.14
CA TYR A 63 11.62 6.22 -23.20
C TYR A 63 10.54 7.20 -22.72
N THR A 64 9.37 6.72 -22.30
CA THR A 64 8.33 7.60 -21.75
C THR A 64 8.85 8.41 -20.56
N SER A 65 8.50 9.69 -20.49
CA SER A 65 8.96 10.60 -19.42
C SER A 65 8.63 10.04 -18.04
N THR A 66 9.65 9.85 -17.20
CA THR A 66 9.47 9.39 -15.81
C THR A 66 8.86 10.45 -14.93
N TYR A 67 9.17 11.73 -15.19
CA TYR A 67 8.63 12.85 -14.43
C TYR A 67 7.11 12.96 -14.60
N ARG A 68 6.63 12.89 -15.86
CA ARG A 68 5.19 12.90 -16.13
C ARG A 68 4.50 11.68 -15.52
N LEU A 69 5.11 10.50 -15.60
CA LEU A 69 4.59 9.27 -15.01
C LEU A 69 4.41 9.40 -13.48
N LEU A 70 5.38 10.03 -12.80
CA LEU A 70 5.32 10.26 -11.36
C LEU A 70 4.26 11.31 -11.00
N ASN A 71 4.17 12.41 -11.76
CA ASN A 71 3.15 13.45 -11.54
C ASN A 71 1.71 12.94 -11.72
N LEU A 72 1.51 11.89 -12.52
CA LEU A 72 0.21 11.25 -12.66
C LEU A 72 -0.18 10.41 -11.44
N GLY A 73 0.76 10.10 -10.53
CA GLY A 73 0.50 9.30 -9.34
C GLY A 73 0.17 7.84 -9.65
N THR A 74 0.59 7.31 -10.81
CA THR A 74 0.23 5.94 -11.23
C THR A 74 0.95 4.84 -10.46
N HIS A 75 2.03 5.18 -9.76
CA HIS A 75 2.84 4.26 -9.00
C HIS A 75 3.54 5.00 -7.88
N ASN A 76 3.73 4.30 -6.77
CA ASN A 76 4.45 4.81 -5.62
C ASN A 76 5.97 4.65 -5.80
N THR A 77 6.73 5.55 -5.20
CA THR A 77 8.18 5.39 -5.04
C THR A 77 8.51 4.34 -3.98
N LEU A 78 9.74 3.83 -3.96
CA LEU A 78 10.19 2.93 -2.91
C LEU A 78 10.04 3.56 -1.52
N GLY A 79 10.37 4.85 -1.37
CA GLY A 79 10.23 5.56 -0.11
C GLY A 79 8.79 5.52 0.41
N GLU A 80 7.83 5.86 -0.46
CA GLU A 80 6.39 5.82 -0.13
C GLU A 80 5.92 4.40 0.20
N LEU A 81 6.38 3.38 -0.52
CA LEU A 81 6.03 1.99 -0.23
C LEU A 81 6.56 1.54 1.13
N LEU A 82 7.78 1.93 1.49
CA LEU A 82 8.38 1.62 2.79
C LEU A 82 7.70 2.38 3.92
N GLU A 83 7.36 3.64 3.70
CA GLU A 83 6.62 4.46 4.64
C GLU A 83 5.22 3.87 4.90
N ALA A 84 4.47 3.56 3.83
CA ALA A 84 3.16 2.94 3.94
C ALA A 84 3.21 1.60 4.69
N HIS A 85 4.25 0.80 4.44
CA HIS A 85 4.50 -0.44 5.17
C HIS A 85 4.79 -0.18 6.66
N TRP A 86 5.64 0.79 6.96
CA TRP A 86 6.00 1.14 8.33
C TRP A 86 4.79 1.67 9.12
N VAL A 87 3.99 2.56 8.52
CA VAL A 87 2.74 3.08 9.09
C VAL A 87 1.78 1.94 9.38
N SER A 88 1.58 1.03 8.42
CA SER A 88 0.70 -0.13 8.58
C SER A 88 1.15 -1.05 9.72
N HIS A 89 2.46 -1.31 9.83
CA HIS A 89 3.04 -2.08 10.92
C HIS A 89 2.88 -1.39 12.27
N HIS A 90 3.12 -0.08 12.32
CA HIS A 90 2.97 0.72 13.53
C HIS A 90 1.52 0.72 14.02
N GLN A 91 0.56 0.97 13.12
CA GLN A 91 -0.87 0.88 13.42
C GLN A 91 -1.27 -0.50 13.94
N ARG A 92 -0.82 -1.57 13.29
CA ARG A 92 -1.08 -2.95 13.73
C ARG A 92 -0.55 -3.22 15.14
N LEU A 93 0.63 -2.71 15.49
CA LEU A 93 1.18 -2.86 16.83
C LEU A 93 0.35 -2.12 17.88
N LEU A 94 -0.21 -0.95 17.54
CA LEU A 94 -1.09 -0.18 18.42
C LEU A 94 -2.40 -0.91 18.77
N LEU A 95 -2.86 -1.85 17.95
CA LEU A 95 -4.08 -2.62 18.21
C LEU A 95 -3.93 -3.66 19.33
N THR A 96 -2.71 -4.10 19.65
CA THR A 96 -2.49 -5.20 20.61
C THR A 96 -1.81 -4.70 21.86
N ARG A 97 -2.16 -5.27 23.03
CA ARG A 97 -1.50 -4.93 24.31
C ARG A 97 0.01 -5.15 24.24
N THR A 98 0.45 -6.28 23.68
CA THR A 98 1.87 -6.61 23.52
C THR A 98 2.57 -5.66 22.56
N GLY A 99 1.97 -5.33 21.41
CA GLY A 99 2.55 -4.40 20.45
C GLY A 99 2.70 -2.99 21.01
N ARG A 100 1.69 -2.50 21.75
CA ARG A 100 1.74 -1.23 22.50
C ARG A 100 2.85 -1.22 23.53
N TYR A 101 3.01 -2.29 24.30
CA TYR A 101 4.11 -2.42 25.26
C TYR A 101 5.47 -2.35 24.57
N LEU A 102 5.65 -3.04 23.43
CA LEU A 102 6.88 -2.97 22.64
C LEU A 102 7.15 -1.57 22.11
N LEU A 103 6.13 -0.87 21.59
CA LEU A 103 6.27 0.51 21.11
C LEU A 103 6.68 1.46 22.23
N ALA A 104 6.06 1.36 23.41
CA ALA A 104 6.43 2.14 24.58
C ALA A 104 7.88 1.88 25.01
N ARG A 105 8.31 0.60 25.00
CA ARG A 105 9.69 0.22 25.30
C ARG A 105 10.70 0.76 24.30
N LEU A 106 10.32 0.88 23.03
CA LEU A 106 11.13 1.48 21.96
C LEU A 106 11.11 3.02 21.99
N GLY A 107 10.37 3.65 22.92
CA GLY A 107 10.30 5.10 23.07
C GLY A 107 9.27 5.79 22.17
N HIS A 108 8.38 5.04 21.52
CA HIS A 108 7.30 5.63 20.74
C HIS A 108 6.15 6.12 21.63
N SER A 109 5.52 7.23 21.24
CA SER A 109 4.28 7.69 21.87
C SER A 109 3.15 6.71 21.56
N VAL A 110 2.57 6.11 22.60
CA VAL A 110 1.46 5.18 22.48
C VAL A 110 0.20 5.86 23.03
N PRO A 111 -0.77 6.22 22.19
CA PRO A 111 -2.02 6.81 22.66
C PRO A 111 -2.77 5.83 23.56
N PRO A 112 -3.54 6.28 24.56
CA PRO A 112 -4.41 5.42 25.36
C PRO A 112 -5.27 4.51 24.47
N LEU A 113 -5.62 3.32 24.96
CA LEU A 113 -6.54 2.47 24.23
C LEU A 113 -7.87 3.21 24.28
N GLU A 114 -8.34 3.72 23.14
CA GLU A 114 -9.71 4.19 23.05
C GLU A 114 -10.59 3.04 23.56
N PRO A 115 -11.46 3.28 24.55
CA PRO A 115 -12.36 2.23 25.02
C PRO A 115 -13.08 1.70 23.79
N GLU A 116 -13.06 0.37 23.60
CA GLU A 116 -13.85 -0.35 22.58
C GLU A 116 -15.15 0.44 22.40
N ALA A 117 -15.35 1.01 21.21
CA ALA A 117 -16.51 1.83 20.94
C ALA A 117 -17.71 0.94 21.27
N ARG A 118 -18.31 1.15 22.47
CA ARG A 118 -19.56 0.50 22.83
C ARG A 118 -20.44 0.74 21.62
N PRO A 119 -21.10 -0.29 21.04
CA PRO A 119 -21.96 -0.08 19.89
C PRO A 119 -22.88 1.07 20.25
N THR A 120 -22.59 2.25 19.72
CA THR A 120 -23.29 3.45 20.11
C THR A 120 -24.63 3.26 19.45
N THR A 121 -25.63 2.89 20.24
CA THR A 121 -27.02 2.89 19.81
C THR A 121 -27.28 4.30 19.29
N CYS A 122 -27.22 4.47 17.96
CA CYS A 122 -27.50 5.76 17.34
C CYS A 122 -28.84 6.23 17.87
N SER A 123 -28.90 7.48 18.37
CA SER A 123 -30.14 8.06 18.87
C SER A 123 -31.25 7.84 17.83
N PRO A 124 -32.46 7.42 18.24
CA PRO A 124 -33.55 7.09 17.33
C PRO A 124 -33.89 8.26 16.38
N ALA A 125 -33.65 9.50 16.81
CA ALA A 125 -33.79 10.70 15.99
C ALA A 125 -32.80 10.73 14.81
N LEU A 126 -31.53 10.40 15.06
CA LEU A 126 -30.49 10.35 14.02
C LEU A 126 -30.70 9.18 13.06
N ARG A 127 -31.19 8.04 13.54
CA ARG A 127 -31.51 6.88 12.69
C ARG A 127 -32.62 7.21 11.67
N LYS A 128 -33.60 8.03 12.07
CA LYS A 128 -34.69 8.50 11.20
C LYS A 128 -34.21 9.50 10.14
N VAL A 129 -33.26 10.38 10.49
CA VAL A 129 -32.65 11.32 9.53
C VAL A 129 -31.78 10.60 8.50
N LEU A 130 -31.08 9.54 8.93
CA LEU A 130 -30.14 8.79 8.09
C LEU A 130 -30.79 7.67 7.26
N ASN A 131 -32.12 7.48 7.32
CA ASN A 131 -32.86 6.44 6.58
C ASN A 131 -32.26 5.03 6.70
N MET A 132 -31.64 4.70 7.83
CA MET A 132 -31.10 3.35 8.04
C MET A 132 -32.23 2.41 8.46
N SER A 133 -32.63 1.50 7.58
CA SER A 133 -33.50 0.37 7.94
C SER A 133 -32.78 -0.50 8.96
N SER A 134 -33.49 -0.90 10.01
CA SER A 134 -32.96 -1.81 11.03
C SER A 134 -32.59 -3.13 10.36
N LEU A 135 -31.29 -3.46 10.31
CA LEU A 135 -30.87 -4.84 10.08
C LEU A 135 -31.32 -5.63 11.31
N ALA A 136 -32.44 -6.35 11.18
CA ALA A 136 -32.93 -7.26 12.20
C ALA A 136 -31.90 -8.38 12.38
N ALA A 137 -31.59 -8.64 13.65
CA ALA A 137 -30.75 -9.75 14.11
C ALA A 137 -31.39 -11.11 13.84
#